data_AF-A0A968YN83-F1
#
_entry.id   AF-A0A968YN83-F1
#
_cell.length_a   1.000
_cell.length_b   1.000
_cell.length_c   1.000
_cell.angle_alpha   90.00
_cell.angle_beta   90.00
_cell.angle_gamma   90.00
#
_symmetry.space_group_name_H-M   'P 1'
#
loop_
_entity.id
_entity.type
_entity.pdbx_description
1 polymer ?
#
loop_
_entity_poly.entity_id
_entity_poly.type
_entity_poly.pdbx_seq_one_letter_code
_entity_poly.pdbx_strand_id
1 'polypeptide(L)'
;MVNTLIKENSIVADGYKVKYNPETKTINFHGSLRLNGSDEYSPILQLLNDAVDISPSAITLNLEKLEFLNSSGINALSKFVISMRKKQVEVIVQGSKKFPWQSKSLKNLQRLLPSLKLEIN
;
A
#
# COMPACT_ATOMS: atom_id res chain seq x y z
N MET A 1 7.50 25.77 2.44
CA MET A 1 7.39 24.31 2.22
C MET A 1 6.85 23.70 3.50
N VAL A 2 5.59 23.27 3.51
CA VAL A 2 4.97 22.69 4.70
C VAL A 2 5.49 21.27 4.83
N ASN A 3 6.43 21.07 5.76
CA ASN A 3 6.99 19.78 6.07
C ASN A 3 5.97 19.07 6.97
N THR A 4 4.93 18.48 6.38
CA THR A 4 3.98 17.64 7.12
C THR A 4 4.71 16.35 7.46
N LEU A 5 5.30 16.32 8.65
CA LEU A 5 6.02 15.18 9.19
C LEU A 5 5.05 14.02 9.41
N ILE A 6 5.18 12.97 8.62
CA ILE A 6 4.58 11.68 8.97
C ILE A 6 5.25 11.22 10.27
N LYS A 7 4.43 11.04 11.31
CA LYS A 7 4.90 10.78 12.69
C LYS A 7 5.74 9.50 12.80
N GLU A 8 5.42 8.49 11.99
CA GLU A 8 6.16 7.23 11.94
C GLU A 8 6.29 6.77 10.49
N ASN A 9 7.51 6.77 9.94
CA ASN A 9 7.76 6.41 8.55
C ASN A 9 7.97 4.91 8.33
N SER A 10 7.95 4.08 9.38
CA SER A 10 8.19 2.65 9.25
C SER A 10 7.55 1.82 10.35
N ILE A 11 6.91 0.72 9.96
CA ILE A 11 6.41 -0.34 10.83
C ILE A 11 7.30 -1.56 10.62
N VAL A 12 7.87 -2.09 11.70
CA VAL A 12 8.70 -3.30 11.69
C VAL A 12 8.14 -4.26 12.73
N ALA A 13 7.84 -5.47 12.30
CA ALA A 13 7.39 -6.55 13.17
C ALA A 13 8.02 -7.86 12.70
N ASP A 14 7.77 -8.94 13.44
CA ASP A 14 8.31 -10.25 13.06
C ASP A 14 7.75 -10.68 11.70
N GLY A 15 8.66 -10.95 10.76
CA GLY A 15 8.33 -11.39 9.41
C GLY A 15 7.86 -10.33 8.41
N TYR A 16 7.68 -9.05 8.77
CA TYR A 16 7.35 -8.01 7.78
C TYR A 16 7.86 -6.60 8.11
N LYS A 17 7.94 -5.78 7.07
CA LYS A 17 8.26 -4.34 7.17
C LYS A 17 7.46 -3.52 6.19
N VAL A 18 6.90 -2.40 6.66
CA VAL A 18 6.25 -1.39 5.81
C VAL A 18 6.95 -0.06 6.05
N LYS A 19 7.46 0.58 4.99
CA LYS A 19 8.21 1.85 5.13
C LYS A 19 7.81 2.85 4.06
N TYR A 20 7.46 4.06 4.48
CA TYR A 20 7.29 5.20 3.59
C TYR A 20 8.63 5.89 3.29
N ASN A 21 8.85 6.18 2.02
CA ASN A 21 9.93 7.03 1.54
C ASN A 21 9.33 8.38 1.07
N PRO A 22 9.57 9.49 1.78
CA PRO A 22 9.03 10.80 1.42
C PRO A 22 9.63 11.41 0.16
N GLU A 23 10.85 11.01 -0.22
CA GLU A 23 11.51 11.54 -1.43
C GLU A 23 10.86 10.96 -2.69
N THR A 24 10.57 9.65 -2.68
CA THR A 24 9.98 8.95 -3.83
C THR A 24 8.46 8.77 -3.74
N LYS A 25 7.84 9.24 -2.65
CA LYS A 25 6.41 9.03 -2.33
C LYS A 25 6.01 7.55 -2.42
N THR A 26 6.88 6.66 -1.93
CA THR A 26 6.70 5.21 -2.05
C THR A 26 6.52 4.55 -0.69
N ILE A 27 5.45 3.76 -0.53
CA ILE A 27 5.30 2.84 0.60
C ILE A 27 5.81 1.47 0.15
N ASN A 28 6.87 0.99 0.79
CA ASN A 28 7.52 -0.28 0.49
C ASN A 28 7.06 -1.36 1.46
N PHE A 29 6.54 -2.46 0.93
CA PHE A 29 6.10 -3.64 1.67
C PHE A 29 7.09 -4.78 1.49
N HIS A 30 7.49 -5.40 2.60
CA HIS A 30 8.45 -6.51 2.62
C HIS A 30 7.96 -7.64 3.53
N GLY A 31 8.27 -8.88 3.16
CA GLY A 31 8.05 -10.06 3.99
C GLY A 31 6.63 -10.62 3.88
N SER A 32 6.07 -11.11 4.98
CA SER A 32 4.78 -11.79 5.02
C SER A 32 3.80 -11.13 5.99
N LEU A 33 2.71 -10.57 5.47
CA LEU A 33 1.64 -9.97 6.28
C LEU A 33 0.56 -11.02 6.59
N ARG A 34 0.57 -11.55 7.83
CA ARG A 34 -0.33 -12.60 8.34
C ARG A 34 -1.17 -12.14 9.53
N LEU A 35 -1.55 -10.87 9.57
CA LEU A 35 -2.24 -10.26 10.71
C LEU A 35 -3.69 -10.74 10.83
N ASN A 36 -4.18 -10.91 12.06
CA ASN A 36 -5.51 -11.43 12.34
C ASN A 36 -6.55 -10.31 12.36
N GLY A 37 -7.52 -10.38 11.45
CA GLY A 37 -8.61 -9.40 11.35
C GLY A 37 -8.19 -8.05 10.77
N SER A 38 -9.16 -7.15 10.56
CA SER A 38 -8.91 -5.82 10.00
C SER A 38 -8.17 -4.88 10.95
N ASP A 39 -8.34 -5.08 12.24
CA ASP A 39 -7.93 -4.10 13.25
C ASP A 39 -6.41 -4.09 13.42
N GLU A 40 -5.76 -5.25 13.28
CA GLU A 40 -4.30 -5.35 13.27
C GLU A 40 -3.66 -4.66 12.05
N TYR A 41 -4.41 -4.42 10.97
CA TYR A 41 -3.93 -3.62 9.83
C TYR A 41 -4.03 -2.10 10.07
N SER A 42 -4.63 -1.64 11.18
CA SER A 42 -4.84 -0.21 11.44
C SER A 42 -3.56 0.62 11.36
N PRO A 43 -2.40 0.21 11.92
CA PRO A 43 -1.16 0.99 11.79
C PRO A 43 -0.70 1.14 10.33
N ILE A 44 -0.86 0.07 9.53
CA ILE A 44 -0.50 0.10 8.10
C ILE A 44 -1.45 1.02 7.32
N LEU A 45 -2.76 0.94 7.61
CA LEU A 45 -3.75 1.83 7.00
C LEU A 45 -3.52 3.29 7.38
N GLN A 46 -3.15 3.55 8.63
CA GLN A 46 -2.81 4.89 9.09
C GLN A 46 -1.60 5.44 8.34
N LEU A 47 -0.52 4.65 8.20
CA LEU A 47 0.65 5.06 7.40
C LEU A 47 0.28 5.38 5.94
N LEU A 48 -0.59 4.57 5.33
CA LEU A 48 -1.08 4.79 3.97
C LEU A 48 -1.89 6.10 3.86
N ASN A 49 -2.78 6.36 4.82
CA ASN A 49 -3.60 7.56 4.84
C ASN A 49 -2.76 8.81 5.10
N ASP A 50 -1.84 8.77 6.06
CA ASP A 50 -0.93 9.87 6.38
C ASP A 50 -0.08 10.25 5.16
N ALA A 51 0.40 9.26 4.39
CA ALA A 51 1.17 9.48 3.16
C ALA A 51 0.36 10.13 2.03
N VAL A 52 -0.97 9.97 2.03
CA VAL A 52 -1.88 10.57 1.05
C VAL A 52 -2.40 11.93 1.52
N ASP A 53 -2.57 12.14 2.83
CA ASP A 53 -3.11 13.37 3.39
C ASP A 53 -2.16 14.56 3.24
N ILE A 54 -0.87 14.33 3.01
CA ILE A 54 0.06 15.37 2.54
C ILE A 54 -0.20 15.82 1.09
N SER A 55 -1.24 15.30 0.44
CA SER A 55 -1.72 15.64 -0.90
C SER A 55 -0.65 15.58 -1.99
N PRO A 56 0.08 14.45 -2.13
CA PRO A 56 1.03 14.31 -3.22
C PRO A 56 0.29 14.20 -4.56
N SER A 57 0.95 14.54 -5.68
CA SER A 57 0.38 14.29 -7.01
C SER A 57 0.22 12.78 -7.29
N ALA A 58 1.13 11.96 -6.76
CA ALA A 58 1.12 10.51 -6.91
C ALA A 58 1.64 9.80 -5.65
N ILE A 59 1.18 8.57 -5.44
CA ILE A 59 1.68 7.65 -4.41
C ILE A 59 1.96 6.27 -5.02
N THR A 60 3.09 5.67 -4.66
CA THR A 60 3.45 4.33 -5.11
C THR A 60 3.37 3.34 -3.94
N LEU A 61 2.61 2.26 -4.14
CA LEU A 61 2.63 1.09 -3.27
C LEU A 61 3.55 0.04 -3.90
N ASN A 62 4.77 -0.13 -3.37
CA ASN A 62 5.69 -1.16 -3.83
C ASN A 62 5.50 -2.44 -2.99
N LEU A 63 4.90 -3.46 -3.61
CA LEU A 63 4.64 -4.77 -3.05
C LEU A 63 5.57 -5.86 -3.64
N GLU A 64 6.56 -5.51 -4.45
CA GLU A 64 7.41 -6.47 -5.16
C GLU A 64 8.14 -7.44 -4.21
N LYS A 65 8.41 -6.99 -2.98
CA LYS A 65 9.07 -7.77 -1.91
C LYS A 65 8.10 -8.29 -0.84
N LEU A 66 6.79 -8.12 -1.05
CA LEU A 66 5.76 -8.68 -0.18
C LEU A 66 5.42 -10.11 -0.63
N GLU A 67 6.00 -11.07 0.07
CA GLU A 67 5.93 -12.49 -0.28
C GLU A 67 4.54 -13.07 -0.06
N PHE A 68 3.83 -12.57 0.97
CA PHE A 68 2.50 -13.05 1.33
C PHE A 68 1.63 -11.94 1.91
N LEU A 69 0.34 -12.00 1.58
CA LEU A 69 -0.71 -11.17 2.15
C LEU A 69 -1.98 -12.03 2.32
N ASN A 70 -2.50 -12.13 3.55
CA ASN A 70 -3.73 -12.88 3.79
C ASN A 70 -4.99 -12.13 3.27
N SER A 71 -6.15 -12.78 3.36
CA SER A 71 -7.44 -12.22 2.93
C SER A 71 -7.80 -10.93 3.64
N SER A 72 -7.55 -10.83 4.95
CA SER A 72 -7.78 -9.62 5.75
C SER A 72 -6.96 -8.44 5.22
N GLY A 73 -5.69 -8.69 4.88
CA GLY A 73 -4.81 -7.67 4.31
C GLY A 73 -5.23 -7.23 2.90
N ILE A 74 -5.68 -8.15 2.05
CA ILE A 74 -6.26 -7.81 0.74
C ILE A 74 -7.51 -6.94 0.91
N ASN A 75 -8.37 -7.25 1.89
CA ASN A 75 -9.55 -6.44 2.20
C ASN A 75 -9.16 -5.04 2.71
N ALA A 76 -8.19 -4.94 3.61
CA ALA A 76 -7.66 -3.66 4.09
C ALA A 76 -7.14 -2.80 2.92
N LEU A 77 -6.30 -3.38 2.05
CA LEU A 77 -5.77 -2.69 0.87
C LEU A 77 -6.88 -2.27 -0.11
N SER A 78 -7.89 -3.13 -0.30
CA SER A 78 -9.04 -2.83 -1.15
C SER A 78 -9.84 -1.63 -0.62
N LYS A 79 -10.07 -1.55 0.69
CA LYS A 79 -10.74 -0.40 1.33
C LYS A 79 -9.94 0.88 1.15
N PHE A 80 -8.62 0.83 1.31
CA PHE A 80 -7.74 1.96 1.04
C PHE A 80 -7.87 2.43 -0.42
N VAL A 81 -7.73 1.52 -1.39
CA VAL A 81 -7.87 1.84 -2.82
C VAL A 81 -9.25 2.44 -3.16
N ILE A 82 -10.33 1.96 -2.55
CA ILE A 82 -11.67 2.54 -2.76
C ILE A 82 -11.74 3.97 -2.23
N SER A 83 -11.14 4.25 -1.06
CA SER A 83 -11.12 5.61 -0.48
C SER A 83 -10.42 6.62 -1.37
N MET A 84 -9.47 6.15 -2.20
CA MET A 84 -8.70 6.99 -3.11
C MET A 84 -9.53 7.61 -4.23
N ARG A 85 -10.72 7.07 -4.53
CA ARG A 85 -11.67 7.68 -5.48
C ARG A 85 -12.07 9.11 -5.12
N LYS A 86 -11.97 9.48 -3.84
CA LYS A 86 -12.33 10.81 -3.32
C LYS A 86 -11.15 11.78 -3.27
N LYS A 87 -9.96 11.37 -3.70
CA LYS A 87 -8.73 12.15 -3.63
C LYS A 87 -8.20 12.40 -5.03
N GLN A 88 -7.53 13.53 -5.25
CA GLN A 88 -6.87 13.85 -6.52
C GLN A 88 -5.40 13.37 -6.51
N VAL A 89 -5.21 12.09 -6.18
CA VAL A 89 -3.88 11.47 -6.07
C VAL A 89 -3.80 10.30 -7.03
N GLU A 90 -2.77 10.27 -7.88
CA GLU A 90 -2.51 9.11 -8.72
C GLU A 90 -1.99 7.94 -7.87
N VAL A 91 -2.56 6.75 -8.06
CA VAL A 91 -2.14 5.55 -7.32
C VAL A 91 -1.42 4.61 -8.28
N ILE A 92 -0.18 4.28 -7.94
CA ILE A 92 0.64 3.29 -8.64
C ILE A 92 0.85 2.10 -7.72
N VAL A 93 0.62 0.89 -8.22
CA VAL A 93 0.89 -0.36 -7.50
C VAL A 93 1.93 -1.14 -8.27
N GLN A 94 3.05 -1.45 -7.61
CA GLN A 94 4.11 -2.27 -8.17
C GLN A 94 4.08 -3.64 -7.52
N GLY A 95 4.07 -4.68 -8.34
CA GLY A 95 4.12 -6.07 -7.90
C GLY A 95 5.12 -6.88 -8.72
N SER A 96 5.43 -8.07 -8.23
CA SER A 96 6.36 -9.01 -8.83
C SER A 96 5.66 -10.23 -9.41
N LYS A 97 6.15 -10.73 -10.55
CA LYS A 97 5.78 -12.05 -11.11
C LYS A 97 6.24 -13.21 -10.23
N LYS A 98 7.17 -12.98 -9.30
CA LYS A 98 7.69 -13.99 -8.36
C LYS A 98 6.60 -14.58 -7.45
N PHE A 99 5.60 -13.79 -7.09
CA PHE A 99 4.55 -14.19 -6.15
C PHE A 99 3.20 -14.30 -6.88
N PRO A 100 2.68 -15.52 -7.16
CA PRO A 100 1.49 -15.71 -8.00
C PRO A 100 0.25 -14.95 -7.52
N TRP A 101 0.10 -14.75 -6.20
CA TRP A 101 -1.01 -14.00 -5.64
C TRP A 101 -1.04 -12.54 -6.10
N GLN A 102 0.11 -11.92 -6.38
CA GLN A 102 0.18 -10.51 -6.75
C GLN A 102 -0.44 -10.27 -8.13
N SER A 103 -0.07 -11.10 -9.12
CA SER A 103 -0.65 -11.02 -10.47
C SER A 103 -2.16 -11.24 -10.49
N LYS A 104 -2.70 -12.01 -9.54
CA LYS A 104 -4.14 -12.30 -9.44
C LYS A 104 -4.89 -11.24 -8.65
N SER A 105 -4.43 -10.96 -7.42
CA SER A 105 -5.14 -10.10 -6.47
C SER A 105 -4.95 -8.61 -6.75
N LEU A 106 -3.76 -8.16 -7.19
CA LEU A 106 -3.52 -6.73 -7.45
C LEU A 106 -4.28 -6.22 -8.67
N LYS A 107 -4.53 -7.08 -9.67
CA LYS A 107 -5.42 -6.77 -10.79
C LYS A 107 -6.84 -6.41 -10.34
N ASN A 108 -7.31 -6.94 -9.21
CA ASN A 108 -8.62 -6.57 -8.67
C ASN A 108 -8.64 -5.14 -8.14
N LEU A 109 -7.50 -4.58 -7.74
CA LEU A 109 -7.43 -3.18 -7.29
C LEU A 109 -7.71 -2.20 -8.43
N GLN A 110 -7.29 -2.52 -9.67
CA GLN A 110 -7.65 -1.71 -10.85
C GLN A 110 -9.16 -1.72 -11.13
N ARG A 111 -9.86 -2.82 -10.83
CA ARG A 111 -11.33 -2.85 -10.93
C ARG A 111 -11.99 -1.93 -9.89
N LEU A 112 -11.37 -1.79 -8.72
CA LEU A 112 -11.83 -0.91 -7.64
C LEU A 112 -11.41 0.55 -7.86
N LEU A 113 -10.33 0.82 -8.57
CA LEU A 113 -9.91 2.18 -8.92
C LEU A 113 -9.38 2.14 -10.36
N PRO A 114 -10.22 2.40 -11.38
CA PRO A 114 -9.82 2.26 -12.79
C PRO A 114 -8.63 3.15 -13.21
N SER A 115 -8.39 4.25 -12.51
CA SER A 115 -7.22 5.13 -12.72
C SER A 115 -5.92 4.59 -12.13
N LEU A 116 -5.97 3.52 -11.34
CA LEU A 116 -4.80 2.89 -10.72
C LEU A 116 -3.90 2.28 -11.81
N LYS A 117 -2.63 2.67 -11.80
CA LYS A 117 -1.60 2.05 -12.64
C LYS A 117 -1.04 0.83 -11.92
N LEU A 118 -1.11 -0.32 -12.58
CA LEU A 118 -0.55 -1.57 -12.07
C LEU A 118 0.67 -1.96 -12.90
N GLU A 119 1.81 -2.08 -12.24
CA GLU A 119 3.08 -2.48 -12.82
C GLU A 119 3.45 -3.86 -12.26
N ILE A 120 3.54 -4.87 -13.13
CA ILE A 120 3.92 -6.24 -12.74
C ILE A 120 5.26 -6.59 -13.39
N ASN A 121 6.32 -6.61 -12.58
CA ASN A 121 7.70 -6.84 -13.01
C ASN A 121 8.10 -8.30 -12.87
#